data_AF-A0AB73PPW1-F1
#
_entry.id   AF-A0AB73PPW1-F1
#
_cell.length_a   1.000
_cell.length_b   1.000
_cell.length_c   1.000
_cell.angle_alpha   90.00
_cell.angle_beta   90.00
_cell.angle_gamma   90.00
#
_symmetry.space_group_name_H-M   'P 1'
#
loop_
_entity.id
_entity.type
_entity.pdbx_description
1 polymer ?
#
loop_
_entity_poly.entity_id
_entity_poly.type
_entity_poly.pdbx_seq_one_letter_code
_entity_poly.pdbx_strand_id
1 'polypeptide(L)'
;MGKIAPFFAMRMSATVMSATVMFAAIICLPAVSFTSSASEPVAVSKELKQQLLGSSVYIQIFKEERTLELYARLQGEYRLVQSYRICEFSGGLGPKRREGDFKSPEGFYTIDMRHLKPDSKFYRAINIGFPNDYDKSQGYSGKYLMIHGACKSIGCYAMTDAYMDEIFNYVQTAFIFGQEKVDINIYPFRMTEQNMQRHRNSSDYNFWRQLQPGYEYFAKNRMPPSVSVVNGQYVLSRPPTSSAPESQYALTKSDALTKANTLTKTE
;
A
#
# COMPACT_ATOMS: atom_id res chain seq x y z
N MET A 1 69.61 -38.29 49.77
CA MET A 1 69.16 -36.99 50.33
C MET A 1 67.82 -36.67 49.65
N GLY A 2 66.65 -37.08 50.15
CA GLY A 2 65.90 -36.65 51.35
C GLY A 2 64.66 -35.87 50.89
N LYS A 3 63.49 -36.53 50.66
CA LYS A 3 62.23 -36.49 51.46
C LYS A 3 61.94 -35.12 52.12
N ILE A 4 60.71 -34.57 52.08
CA ILE A 4 59.64 -34.72 53.11
C ILE A 4 58.31 -34.10 52.60
N ALA A 5 57.22 -34.61 53.18
CA ALA A 5 55.78 -34.47 52.93
C ALA A 5 55.12 -33.18 53.53
N PRO A 6 53.76 -33.04 53.54
CA PRO A 6 52.99 -31.78 53.55
C PRO A 6 52.54 -31.29 54.94
N PHE A 7 51.92 -30.10 55.02
CA PHE A 7 51.31 -29.56 56.24
C PHE A 7 49.84 -29.13 56.08
N PHE A 8 49.00 -29.91 56.75
CA PHE A 8 47.86 -29.61 57.65
C PHE A 8 47.04 -28.32 57.57
N ALA A 9 45.73 -28.52 57.79
CA ALA A 9 44.64 -27.56 57.86
C ALA A 9 44.57 -26.76 59.18
N MET A 10 43.87 -25.61 59.17
CA MET A 10 43.14 -25.12 60.35
C MET A 10 41.97 -24.22 59.95
N ARG A 11 40.77 -24.57 60.42
CA ARG A 11 39.57 -23.72 60.45
C ARG A 11 39.64 -22.79 61.67
N MET A 12 39.18 -21.55 61.56
CA MET A 12 38.70 -20.78 62.71
C MET A 12 37.46 -19.96 62.33
N SER A 13 36.37 -20.22 63.06
CA SER A 13 35.14 -19.43 63.11
C SER A 13 35.41 -18.05 63.74
N ALA A 14 34.69 -17.03 63.28
CA ALA A 14 34.44 -15.82 64.03
C ALA A 14 32.95 -15.47 63.96
N THR A 15 32.30 -15.54 65.12
CA THR A 15 30.91 -15.10 65.39
C THR A 15 30.99 -13.74 66.04
N VAL A 16 30.35 -12.67 65.53
CA VAL A 16 30.03 -11.48 66.35
C VAL A 16 28.78 -10.72 65.83
N MET A 17 27.87 -10.51 66.78
CA MET A 17 26.81 -9.52 67.01
C MET A 17 25.65 -9.24 66.04
N SER A 18 24.47 -9.38 66.64
CA SER A 18 23.15 -8.84 66.29
C SER A 18 23.01 -7.37 66.71
N ALA A 19 22.45 -6.56 65.81
CA ALA A 19 21.78 -5.25 65.96
C ALA A 19 21.53 -4.75 64.51
N THR A 20 20.39 -4.29 64.00
CA THR A 20 19.31 -3.46 64.55
C THR A 20 18.15 -3.51 63.55
N VAL A 21 16.91 -3.39 64.04
CA VAL A 21 15.69 -3.24 63.24
C VAL A 21 15.67 -1.85 62.59
N MET A 22 15.51 -1.77 61.26
CA MET A 22 15.16 -0.54 60.54
C MET A 22 14.29 -0.89 59.31
N PHE A 23 13.03 -0.46 59.38
CA PHE A 23 12.07 -0.17 58.31
C PHE A 23 12.43 -0.61 56.87
N ALA A 24 11.73 -1.61 56.36
CA ALA A 24 11.58 -1.84 54.92
C ALA A 24 10.11 -1.83 54.54
N ALA A 25 9.47 -0.66 54.65
CA ALA A 25 8.27 -0.35 53.88
C ALA A 25 8.71 0.02 52.46
N ILE A 26 9.00 -1.00 51.63
CA ILE A 26 9.27 -0.79 50.22
C ILE A 26 7.93 -0.59 49.52
N ILE A 27 7.73 0.68 49.19
CA ILE A 27 6.62 1.29 48.48
C ILE A 27 6.28 0.46 47.24
N CYS A 28 5.07 -0.09 47.21
CA CYS A 28 4.43 -0.62 46.02
C CYS A 28 4.19 0.56 45.05
N LEU A 29 5.16 0.85 44.19
CA LEU A 29 4.94 1.73 43.06
C LEU A 29 3.95 1.03 42.11
N PRO A 30 2.77 1.59 41.83
CA PRO A 30 1.95 1.07 40.74
C PRO A 30 2.76 1.26 39.47
N ALA A 31 3.05 0.14 38.79
CA ALA A 31 3.56 0.17 37.43
C ALA A 31 2.56 0.96 36.59
N VAL A 32 2.91 2.22 36.30
CA VAL A 32 2.16 3.04 35.36
C VAL A 32 2.46 2.44 34.00
N SER A 33 1.64 1.47 33.59
CA SER A 33 1.65 0.93 32.26
C SER A 33 1.31 2.07 31.31
N PHE A 34 2.34 2.65 30.68
CA PHE A 34 2.14 3.47 29.48
C PHE A 34 1.60 2.55 28.40
N THR A 35 0.28 2.44 28.33
CA THR A 35 -0.39 1.82 27.19
C THR A 35 -0.18 2.75 26.01
N SER A 36 0.73 2.37 25.11
CA SER A 36 0.80 2.98 23.79
C SER A 36 -0.51 2.64 23.08
N SER A 37 -1.43 3.59 23.03
CA SER A 37 -2.64 3.48 22.22
C SER A 37 -2.20 3.57 20.76
N ALA A 38 -1.89 2.41 20.17
CA ALA A 38 -1.85 2.29 18.73
C ALA A 38 -3.25 2.63 18.24
N SER A 39 -3.39 3.75 17.53
CA SER A 39 -4.67 4.18 16.96
C SER A 39 -5.14 3.13 15.97
N GLU A 40 -6.08 2.29 16.39
CA GLU A 40 -6.84 1.41 15.51
C GLU A 40 -7.48 2.26 14.38
N PRO A 41 -7.44 1.81 13.12
CA PRO A 41 -8.08 2.53 12.03
C PRO A 41 -9.58 2.61 12.31
N VAL A 42 -10.11 3.83 12.40
CA VAL A 42 -11.55 4.09 12.57
C VAL A 42 -12.29 3.44 11.40
N ALA A 43 -13.10 2.42 11.71
CA ALA A 43 -13.95 1.78 10.71
C ALA A 43 -14.90 2.83 10.11
N VAL A 44 -14.85 2.99 8.79
CA VAL A 44 -15.79 3.84 8.05
C VAL A 44 -17.21 3.35 8.33
N SER A 45 -18.10 4.27 8.74
CA SER A 45 -19.49 3.92 9.05
C SER A 45 -20.18 3.33 7.82
N LYS A 46 -21.19 2.49 8.03
CA LYS A 46 -21.94 1.84 6.94
C LYS A 46 -22.54 2.88 5.99
N GLU A 47 -22.98 4.00 6.53
CA GLU A 47 -23.54 5.14 5.80
C GLU A 47 -22.49 5.77 4.90
N LEU A 48 -21.28 6.01 5.41
CA LEU A 48 -20.18 6.58 4.63
C LEU A 48 -19.72 5.62 3.54
N LYS A 49 -19.69 4.30 3.78
CA LYS A 49 -19.45 3.29 2.73
C LYS A 49 -20.46 3.44 1.59
N GLN A 50 -21.76 3.49 1.90
CA GLN A 50 -22.80 3.64 0.89
C GLN A 50 -22.67 4.96 0.10
N GLN A 51 -22.28 6.05 0.75
CA GLN A 51 -22.05 7.35 0.10
C GLN A 51 -20.85 7.34 -0.86
N LEU A 52 -19.87 6.46 -0.63
CA LEU A 52 -18.66 6.36 -1.46
C LEU A 52 -18.86 5.50 -2.71
N LEU A 53 -20.00 4.82 -2.86
CA LEU A 53 -20.31 4.10 -4.10
C LEU A 53 -20.40 5.06 -5.29
N GLY A 54 -19.72 4.71 -6.39
CA GLY A 54 -19.60 5.55 -7.59
C GLY A 54 -18.48 6.60 -7.52
N SER A 55 -17.85 6.79 -6.36
CA SER A 55 -16.62 7.58 -6.28
C SER A 55 -15.47 6.85 -6.97
N SER A 56 -14.46 7.59 -7.43
CA SER A 56 -13.25 6.96 -7.98
C SER A 56 -12.56 6.08 -6.94
N VAL A 57 -12.16 4.87 -7.31
CA VAL A 57 -11.55 3.88 -6.42
C VAL A 57 -10.10 3.59 -6.78
N TYR A 58 -9.39 3.02 -5.81
CA TYR A 58 -8.00 2.60 -5.90
C TYR A 58 -7.79 1.40 -4.98
N ILE A 59 -6.94 0.44 -5.38
CA ILE A 59 -6.71 -0.78 -4.63
C ILE A 59 -5.24 -0.90 -4.25
N GLN A 60 -4.98 -1.28 -2.99
CA GLN A 60 -3.68 -1.81 -2.58
C GLN A 60 -3.81 -3.26 -2.15
N ILE A 61 -2.80 -4.06 -2.49
CA ILE A 61 -2.68 -5.45 -2.02
C ILE A 61 -1.34 -5.61 -1.32
N PHE A 62 -1.36 -6.23 -0.15
CA PHE A 62 -0.19 -6.54 0.65
C PHE A 62 -0.11 -8.04 0.88
N LYS A 63 0.93 -8.67 0.32
CA LYS A 63 1.04 -10.13 0.30
C LYS A 63 1.38 -10.71 1.67
N GLU A 64 2.35 -10.15 2.38
CA GLU A 64 2.74 -10.62 3.72
C GLU A 64 1.55 -10.51 4.71
N GLU A 65 0.83 -9.39 4.68
CA GLU A 65 -0.34 -9.13 5.50
C GLU A 65 -1.60 -9.85 5.02
N ARG A 66 -1.56 -10.54 3.86
CA ARG A 66 -2.74 -11.17 3.22
C ARG A 66 -3.95 -10.23 3.18
N THR A 67 -3.74 -8.98 2.76
CA THR A 67 -4.77 -7.95 2.84
C THR A 67 -4.92 -7.20 1.52
N LEU A 68 -6.17 -7.02 1.08
CA LEU A 68 -6.55 -6.10 0.01
C LEU A 68 -7.26 -4.90 0.65
N GLU A 69 -6.78 -3.70 0.39
CA GLU A 69 -7.37 -2.44 0.84
C GLU A 69 -8.04 -1.73 -0.33
N LEU A 70 -9.34 -1.47 -0.20
CA LEU A 70 -10.11 -0.69 -1.17
C LEU A 70 -10.22 0.75 -0.66
N TYR A 71 -9.85 1.69 -1.52
CA TYR A 71 -9.95 3.12 -1.26
C TYR A 71 -10.95 3.76 -2.21
N ALA A 72 -11.64 4.80 -1.73
CA ALA A 72 -12.52 5.64 -2.54
C ALA A 72 -12.19 7.12 -2.32
N ARG A 73 -12.33 7.91 -3.39
CA ARG A 73 -12.03 9.35 -3.37
C ARG A 73 -13.13 10.11 -2.65
N LEU A 74 -12.76 10.87 -1.63
CA LEU A 74 -13.60 11.74 -0.83
C LEU A 74 -12.88 13.07 -0.61
N GLN A 75 -13.51 14.19 -1.00
CA GLN A 75 -12.96 15.53 -0.80
C GLN A 75 -11.52 15.69 -1.34
N GLY A 76 -11.25 15.11 -2.51
CA GLY A 76 -9.95 15.21 -3.18
C GLY A 76 -8.96 14.11 -2.84
N GLU A 77 -9.12 13.40 -1.72
CA GLU A 77 -8.20 12.35 -1.24
C GLU A 77 -8.83 10.96 -1.26
N TYR A 78 -8.01 9.92 -1.39
CA TYR A 78 -8.44 8.53 -1.28
C TYR A 78 -8.46 8.08 0.18
N ARG A 79 -9.65 7.71 0.67
CA ARG A 79 -9.88 7.20 2.02
C ARG A 79 -10.14 5.70 1.98
N LEU A 80 -9.63 5.00 2.98
CA LEU A 80 -9.83 3.56 3.11
C LEU A 80 -11.33 3.30 3.31
N VAL A 81 -11.94 2.55 2.39
CA VAL A 81 -13.32 2.08 2.53
C VAL A 81 -13.33 0.85 3.42
N GLN A 82 -12.48 -0.13 3.09
CA GLN A 82 -12.42 -1.40 3.80
C GLN A 82 -11.12 -2.15 3.52
N SER A 83 -10.70 -2.94 4.50
CA SER A 83 -9.64 -3.93 4.37
C SER A 83 -10.23 -5.34 4.35
N TYR A 84 -9.88 -6.12 3.35
CA TYR A 84 -10.37 -7.47 3.10
C TYR A 84 -9.24 -8.47 3.27
N ARG A 85 -9.43 -9.49 4.11
CA ARG A 85 -8.47 -10.59 4.22
C ARG A 85 -8.52 -11.42 2.93
N ILE A 86 -7.36 -11.67 2.36
CA ILE A 86 -7.14 -12.55 1.21
C ILE A 86 -7.15 -14.00 1.71
N CYS A 87 -7.99 -14.83 1.12
CA CYS A 87 -8.03 -16.26 1.44
C CYS A 87 -6.71 -16.92 1.06
N GLU A 88 -6.36 -16.80 -0.23
CA GLU A 88 -5.17 -17.42 -0.79
C GLU A 88 -4.53 -16.58 -1.88
N PHE A 89 -3.21 -16.61 -1.92
CA PHE A 89 -2.39 -16.19 -3.05
C PHE A 89 -1.18 -17.12 -3.12
N SER A 90 -0.54 -17.24 -4.28
CA SER A 90 0.48 -18.28 -4.48
C SER A 90 1.88 -17.71 -4.69
N GLY A 91 2.89 -18.54 -4.37
CA GLY A 91 4.30 -18.29 -4.68
C GLY A 91 5.03 -17.33 -3.73
N GLY A 92 4.45 -16.92 -2.60
CA GLY A 92 5.12 -16.07 -1.61
C GLY A 92 5.53 -14.68 -2.14
N LEU A 93 6.40 -13.97 -1.40
CA LEU A 93 6.88 -12.63 -1.75
C LEU A 93 7.81 -12.64 -2.97
N GLY A 94 7.82 -11.56 -3.74
CA GLY A 94 8.51 -11.38 -5.01
C GLY A 94 7.53 -11.34 -6.20
N PRO A 95 7.96 -10.80 -7.36
CA PRO A 95 7.13 -10.68 -8.56
C PRO A 95 6.95 -12.03 -9.27
N LYS A 96 5.84 -12.16 -10.01
CA LYS A 96 5.65 -13.21 -11.01
C LYS A 96 6.58 -12.95 -12.20
N ARG A 97 7.24 -13.99 -12.73
CA ARG A 97 8.20 -13.83 -13.84
C ARG A 97 7.86 -14.68 -15.07
N ARG A 98 7.22 -15.84 -14.91
CA ARG A 98 6.94 -16.74 -16.04
C ARG A 98 5.61 -17.48 -15.90
N GLU A 99 5.07 -17.92 -17.02
CA GLU A 99 3.94 -18.85 -17.00
C GLU A 99 4.31 -20.14 -16.25
N GLY A 100 3.38 -20.63 -15.43
CA GLY A 100 3.60 -21.83 -14.61
C GLY A 100 4.49 -21.68 -13.38
N ASP A 101 4.95 -20.48 -13.00
CA ASP A 101 5.69 -20.27 -11.73
C ASP A 101 4.81 -20.22 -10.47
N PHE A 102 3.48 -20.36 -10.63
CA PHE A 102 2.48 -20.35 -9.56
C PHE A 102 2.64 -19.17 -8.58
N LYS A 103 3.00 -18.00 -9.11
CA LYS A 103 3.27 -16.80 -8.31
C LYS A 103 2.30 -15.69 -8.63
N SER A 104 1.75 -15.06 -7.58
CA SER A 104 0.96 -13.85 -7.72
C SER A 104 1.88 -12.63 -7.93
N PRO A 105 1.52 -11.72 -8.85
CA PRO A 105 2.36 -10.60 -9.25
C PRO A 105 2.62 -9.60 -8.11
N GLU A 106 3.60 -8.73 -8.29
CA GLU A 106 3.84 -7.53 -7.49
C GLU A 106 4.12 -6.39 -8.48
N GLY A 107 3.78 -5.15 -8.14
CA GLY A 107 3.96 -4.00 -9.04
C GLY A 107 2.76 -3.06 -9.13
N PHE A 108 2.82 -2.17 -10.11
CA PHE A 108 1.81 -1.15 -10.39
C PHE A 108 0.99 -1.58 -11.62
N TYR A 109 -0.30 -1.81 -11.44
CA TYR A 109 -1.19 -2.24 -12.51
C TYR A 109 -2.34 -1.25 -12.66
N THR A 110 -2.87 -1.17 -13.88
CA THR A 110 -4.02 -0.31 -14.18
C THR A 110 -5.00 -1.09 -15.01
N ILE A 111 -6.26 -1.03 -14.62
CA ILE A 111 -7.36 -1.75 -15.26
C ILE A 111 -8.41 -0.77 -15.77
N ASP A 112 -9.23 -1.25 -16.71
CA ASP A 112 -10.43 -0.58 -17.19
C ASP A 112 -11.64 -1.55 -17.15
N MET A 113 -12.81 -1.07 -17.55
CA MET A 113 -14.06 -1.84 -17.54
C MET A 113 -13.96 -3.23 -18.21
N ARG A 114 -13.09 -3.42 -19.21
CA ARG A 114 -12.93 -4.70 -19.93
C ARG A 114 -12.28 -5.79 -19.07
N HIS A 115 -11.64 -5.39 -17.99
CA HIS A 115 -10.99 -6.28 -17.03
C HIS A 115 -11.98 -6.90 -16.04
N LEU A 116 -13.20 -6.38 -15.95
CA LEU A 116 -14.28 -6.99 -15.17
C LEU A 116 -14.78 -8.25 -15.86
N LYS A 117 -14.92 -9.33 -15.07
CA LYS A 117 -15.41 -10.65 -15.47
C LYS A 117 -16.55 -11.07 -14.55
N PRO A 118 -17.77 -10.53 -14.75
CA PRO A 118 -18.91 -10.87 -13.90
C PRO A 118 -19.30 -12.36 -14.00
N ASP A 119 -19.01 -13.00 -15.13
CA ASP A 119 -19.28 -14.39 -15.49
C ASP A 119 -18.11 -15.35 -15.20
N SER A 120 -17.18 -14.94 -14.34
CA SER A 120 -16.03 -15.77 -13.94
C SER A 120 -16.47 -17.12 -13.34
N LYS A 121 -15.75 -18.19 -13.69
CA LYS A 121 -15.92 -19.53 -13.11
C LYS A 121 -15.61 -19.61 -11.61
N PHE A 122 -14.96 -18.59 -11.04
CA PHE A 122 -14.59 -18.51 -9.63
C PHE A 122 -15.34 -17.41 -8.87
N TYR A 123 -16.60 -17.15 -9.25
CA TYR A 123 -17.48 -16.11 -8.70
C TYR A 123 -16.95 -14.69 -8.81
N ARG A 124 -17.35 -13.98 -9.90
CA ARG A 124 -16.87 -12.64 -10.30
C ARG A 124 -15.34 -12.53 -10.31
N ALA A 125 -14.79 -11.72 -11.21
CA ALA A 125 -13.35 -11.48 -11.16
C ALA A 125 -12.95 -10.15 -11.77
N ILE A 126 -11.79 -9.68 -11.35
CA ILE A 126 -11.11 -8.51 -11.89
C ILE A 126 -9.76 -9.00 -12.40
N ASN A 127 -9.53 -8.92 -13.71
CA ASN A 127 -8.21 -9.18 -14.26
C ASN A 127 -7.27 -8.03 -13.90
N ILE A 128 -6.12 -8.34 -13.30
CA ILE A 128 -5.16 -7.34 -12.82
C ILE A 128 -4.43 -6.66 -13.99
N GLY A 129 -4.46 -7.22 -15.20
CA GLY A 129 -3.76 -6.63 -16.35
C GLY A 129 -2.28 -6.99 -16.41
N PHE A 130 -1.86 -8.05 -15.71
CA PHE A 130 -0.53 -8.64 -15.88
C PHE A 130 -0.40 -9.29 -17.28
N PRO A 131 0.73 -9.13 -17.98
CA PRO A 131 1.90 -8.34 -17.61
C PRO A 131 1.72 -6.84 -17.90
N ASN A 132 2.19 -5.97 -16.99
CA ASN A 132 2.29 -4.53 -17.23
C ASN A 132 3.55 -4.19 -18.07
N ASP A 133 3.85 -2.91 -18.27
CA ASP A 133 4.99 -2.51 -19.11
C ASP A 133 6.36 -2.81 -18.47
N TYR A 134 6.45 -2.84 -17.13
CA TYR A 134 7.64 -3.27 -16.42
C TYR A 134 7.85 -4.76 -16.66
N ASP A 135 6.82 -5.57 -16.43
CA ASP A 135 6.85 -7.01 -16.62
C ASP A 135 7.29 -7.36 -18.06
N LYS A 136 6.68 -6.71 -19.06
CA LYS A 136 7.06 -6.88 -20.48
C LYS A 136 8.52 -6.51 -20.72
N SER A 137 9.00 -5.39 -20.16
CA SER A 137 10.40 -4.95 -20.32
C SER A 137 11.41 -5.92 -19.70
N GLN A 138 11.01 -6.66 -18.66
CA GLN A 138 11.81 -7.71 -18.04
C GLN A 138 11.67 -9.08 -18.73
N GLY A 139 10.85 -9.17 -19.79
CA GLY A 139 10.55 -10.43 -20.48
C GLY A 139 9.63 -11.37 -19.68
N TYR A 140 8.88 -10.84 -18.71
CA TYR A 140 7.98 -11.66 -17.91
C TYR A 140 6.77 -12.12 -18.71
N SER A 141 6.29 -13.33 -18.41
CA SER A 141 5.20 -13.97 -19.15
C SER A 141 4.13 -14.57 -18.24
N GLY A 142 2.95 -14.79 -18.84
CA GLY A 142 1.76 -15.28 -18.17
C GLY A 142 0.55 -14.40 -18.47
N LYS A 143 -0.61 -14.80 -17.96
CA LYS A 143 -1.91 -14.14 -18.19
C LYS A 143 -2.91 -14.59 -17.15
N TYR A 144 -4.05 -13.88 -17.08
CA TYR A 144 -5.18 -14.21 -16.22
C TYR A 144 -4.84 -14.25 -14.72
N LEU A 145 -4.09 -13.25 -14.26
CA LEU A 145 -3.89 -13.00 -12.83
C LEU A 145 -5.07 -12.16 -12.36
N MET A 146 -5.89 -12.72 -11.48
CA MET A 146 -7.18 -12.16 -11.12
C MET A 146 -7.27 -11.86 -9.63
N ILE A 147 -8.18 -10.97 -9.27
CA ILE A 147 -8.83 -10.91 -7.96
C ILE A 147 -10.21 -11.56 -8.15
N HIS A 148 -10.54 -12.62 -7.41
CA HIS A 148 -11.79 -13.37 -7.62
C HIS A 148 -12.33 -13.98 -6.32
N GLY A 149 -13.58 -14.46 -6.33
CA GLY A 149 -14.22 -15.14 -5.20
C GLY A 149 -13.77 -16.60 -4.99
N ALA A 150 -14.66 -17.44 -4.48
CA ALA A 150 -14.49 -18.87 -4.22
C ALA A 150 -13.38 -19.29 -3.23
N CYS A 151 -12.60 -18.35 -2.69
CA CYS A 151 -11.62 -18.58 -1.62
C CYS A 151 -10.59 -19.69 -1.91
N LYS A 152 -10.32 -19.99 -3.20
CA LYS A 152 -9.40 -21.06 -3.65
C LYS A 152 -8.59 -20.62 -4.86
N SER A 153 -7.25 -20.67 -4.80
CA SER A 153 -6.36 -20.18 -5.86
C SER A 153 -5.06 -20.98 -5.99
N ILE A 154 -4.45 -20.96 -7.18
CA ILE A 154 -3.10 -21.47 -7.50
C ILE A 154 -2.18 -20.34 -8.05
N GLY A 155 -2.64 -19.08 -8.07
CA GLY A 155 -1.86 -17.97 -8.63
C GLY A 155 -2.53 -16.59 -8.59
N CYS A 156 -3.84 -16.54 -8.46
CA CYS A 156 -4.65 -15.33 -8.27
C CYS A 156 -4.75 -14.90 -6.80
N TYR A 157 -5.35 -13.75 -6.54
CA TYR A 157 -5.79 -13.33 -5.20
C TYR A 157 -7.24 -13.78 -4.99
N ALA A 158 -7.41 -14.87 -4.25
CA ALA A 158 -8.74 -15.39 -3.92
C ALA A 158 -9.30 -14.68 -2.68
N MET A 159 -10.55 -14.26 -2.80
CA MET A 159 -11.37 -13.61 -1.79
C MET A 159 -12.56 -14.52 -1.46
N THR A 160 -13.30 -14.20 -0.40
CA THR A 160 -14.64 -14.77 -0.22
C THR A 160 -15.60 -14.16 -1.24
N ASP A 161 -16.70 -14.83 -1.53
CA ASP A 161 -17.72 -14.32 -2.46
C ASP A 161 -18.29 -12.99 -1.98
N ALA A 162 -18.58 -12.87 -0.68
CA ALA A 162 -19.07 -11.62 -0.08
C ALA A 162 -18.09 -10.46 -0.25
N TYR A 163 -16.79 -10.68 -0.02
CA TYR A 163 -15.77 -9.64 -0.24
C TYR A 163 -15.64 -9.29 -1.72
N MET A 164 -15.71 -10.30 -2.59
CA MET A 164 -15.64 -10.09 -4.03
C MET A 164 -16.84 -9.29 -4.55
N ASP A 165 -18.05 -9.49 -4.00
CA ASP A 165 -19.22 -8.68 -4.36
C ASP A 165 -19.02 -7.21 -4.03
N GLU A 166 -18.54 -6.91 -2.83
CA GLU A 166 -18.25 -5.52 -2.44
C GLU A 166 -17.20 -4.92 -3.36
N ILE A 167 -16.03 -5.55 -3.48
CA ILE A 167 -14.91 -5.06 -4.31
C ILE A 167 -15.36 -4.86 -5.76
N PHE A 168 -16.04 -5.85 -6.34
CA PHE A 168 -16.51 -5.78 -7.72
C PHE A 168 -17.54 -4.68 -7.90
N ASN A 169 -18.48 -4.51 -6.97
CA ASN A 169 -19.51 -3.48 -7.04
C ASN A 169 -18.91 -2.07 -6.97
N TYR A 170 -17.95 -1.82 -6.08
CA TYR A 170 -17.27 -0.52 -6.03
C TYR A 170 -16.52 -0.21 -7.32
N VAL A 171 -15.74 -1.16 -7.83
CA VAL A 171 -14.96 -0.97 -9.06
C VAL A 171 -15.89 -0.78 -10.26
N GLN A 172 -16.92 -1.63 -10.41
CA GLN A 172 -17.91 -1.51 -11.48
C GLN A 172 -18.65 -0.17 -11.42
N THR A 173 -19.10 0.23 -10.24
CA THR A 173 -19.83 1.49 -10.07
C THR A 173 -18.92 2.68 -10.37
N ALA A 174 -17.65 2.66 -9.94
CA ALA A 174 -16.71 3.73 -10.28
C ALA A 174 -16.52 3.89 -11.81
N PHE A 175 -16.44 2.78 -12.56
CA PHE A 175 -16.42 2.82 -14.03
C PHE A 175 -17.72 3.40 -14.61
N ILE A 176 -18.88 2.96 -14.13
CA ILE A 176 -20.20 3.47 -14.57
C ILE A 176 -20.32 4.98 -14.34
N PHE A 177 -19.74 5.49 -13.25
CA PHE A 177 -19.77 6.91 -12.88
C PHE A 177 -18.57 7.70 -13.43
N GLY A 178 -17.82 7.14 -14.38
CA GLY A 178 -16.88 7.89 -15.22
C GLY A 178 -15.42 7.81 -14.82
N GLN A 179 -15.04 7.01 -13.83
CA GLN A 179 -13.62 6.70 -13.66
C GLN A 179 -13.16 5.82 -14.82
N GLU A 180 -12.27 6.29 -15.69
CA GLU A 180 -11.83 5.52 -16.86
C GLU A 180 -10.91 4.34 -16.52
N LYS A 181 -10.08 4.52 -15.50
CA LYS A 181 -9.03 3.58 -15.09
C LYS A 181 -8.96 3.48 -13.57
N VAL A 182 -8.74 2.26 -13.07
CA VAL A 182 -8.49 1.97 -11.66
C VAL A 182 -7.07 1.44 -11.50
N ASP A 183 -6.30 2.07 -10.63
CA ASP A 183 -4.96 1.59 -10.27
C ASP A 183 -5.05 0.52 -9.18
N ILE A 184 -4.22 -0.52 -9.33
CA ILE A 184 -4.05 -1.64 -8.40
C ILE A 184 -2.56 -1.75 -8.10
N ASN A 185 -2.18 -1.39 -6.88
CA ASN A 185 -0.79 -1.44 -6.44
C ASN A 185 -0.59 -2.66 -5.54
N ILE A 186 0.34 -3.52 -5.92
CA ILE A 186 0.56 -4.80 -5.25
C ILE A 186 1.97 -4.82 -4.66
N TYR A 187 2.04 -4.86 -3.34
CA TYR A 187 3.28 -4.80 -2.58
C TYR A 187 3.58 -6.14 -1.89
N PRO A 188 4.87 -6.46 -1.68
CA PRO A 188 5.26 -7.65 -0.92
C PRO A 188 4.76 -7.56 0.54
N PHE A 189 4.82 -6.39 1.13
CA PHE A 189 4.43 -6.07 2.50
C PHE A 189 4.14 -4.57 2.59
N ARG A 190 3.62 -4.07 3.71
CA ARG A 190 3.58 -2.62 3.97
C ARG A 190 4.99 -2.06 3.91
N MET A 191 5.30 -1.20 2.95
CA MET A 191 6.68 -0.82 2.63
C MET A 191 7.26 0.25 3.56
N THR A 192 7.13 0.05 4.88
CA THR A 192 7.80 0.88 5.88
C THR A 192 9.31 0.64 5.86
N GLU A 193 10.09 1.61 6.32
CA GLU A 193 11.55 1.47 6.42
C GLU A 193 11.94 0.23 7.23
N GLN A 194 11.26 -0.02 8.36
CA GLN A 194 11.49 -1.22 9.18
C GLN A 194 11.27 -2.52 8.40
N ASN A 195 10.19 -2.58 7.60
CA ASN A 195 9.90 -3.77 6.79
C ASN A 195 10.94 -3.92 5.67
N MET A 196 11.31 -2.84 4.99
CA MET A 196 12.39 -2.85 4.00
C MET A 196 13.70 -3.36 4.59
N GLN A 197 14.07 -2.91 5.79
CA GLN A 197 15.28 -3.38 6.47
C GLN A 197 15.19 -4.86 6.89
N ARG A 198 14.02 -5.33 7.32
CA ARG A 198 13.80 -6.74 7.65
C ARG A 198 14.06 -7.65 6.45
N HIS A 199 13.66 -7.22 5.26
CA HIS A 199 13.75 -8.01 4.04
C HIS A 199 14.96 -7.66 3.14
N ARG A 200 15.94 -6.90 3.64
CA ARG A 200 17.10 -6.39 2.89
C ARG A 200 17.96 -7.45 2.17
N ASN A 201 17.92 -8.70 2.64
CA ASN A 201 18.71 -9.80 2.09
C ASN A 201 17.95 -10.63 1.03
N SER A 202 16.72 -10.24 0.66
CA SER A 202 15.95 -10.91 -0.38
C SER A 202 16.57 -10.72 -1.76
N SER A 203 16.48 -11.74 -2.61
CA SER A 203 16.82 -11.62 -4.04
C SER A 203 15.95 -10.61 -4.79
N ASP A 204 14.76 -10.31 -4.28
CA ASP A 204 13.82 -9.35 -4.88
C ASP A 204 13.95 -7.94 -4.29
N TYR A 205 14.91 -7.70 -3.38
CA TYR A 205 15.03 -6.42 -2.68
C TYR A 205 15.23 -5.23 -3.63
N ASN A 206 16.04 -5.39 -4.69
CA ASN A 206 16.24 -4.33 -5.69
C ASN A 206 14.96 -3.99 -6.47
N PHE A 207 14.09 -4.98 -6.71
CA PHE A 207 12.78 -4.73 -7.29
C PHE A 207 11.87 -4.01 -6.28
N TRP A 208 11.85 -4.43 -5.02
CA TRP A 208 11.06 -3.77 -3.99
C TRP A 208 11.50 -2.31 -3.77
N ARG A 209 12.79 -1.99 -3.85
CA ARG A 209 13.24 -0.59 -3.81
C ARG A 209 12.62 0.31 -4.89
N GLN A 210 12.18 -0.26 -6.02
CA GLN A 210 11.46 0.50 -7.05
C GLN A 210 9.97 0.72 -6.70
N LEU A 211 9.38 -0.14 -5.88
CA LEU A 211 7.99 -0.02 -5.43
C LEU A 211 7.81 0.97 -4.28
N GLN A 212 8.79 1.02 -3.36
CA GLN A 212 8.73 1.81 -2.12
C GLN A 212 8.35 3.28 -2.35
N PRO A 213 8.91 4.01 -3.34
CA PRO A 213 8.52 5.40 -3.57
C PRO A 213 7.02 5.58 -3.89
N GLY A 214 6.41 4.63 -4.61
CA GLY A 214 4.98 4.64 -4.90
C GLY A 214 4.12 4.46 -3.64
N TYR A 215 4.54 3.55 -2.76
CA TYR A 215 3.91 3.35 -1.46
C TYR A 215 3.99 4.61 -0.58
N GLU A 216 5.19 5.20 -0.46
CA GLU A 216 5.43 6.42 0.32
C GLU A 216 4.64 7.61 -0.23
N TYR A 217 4.56 7.75 -1.55
CA TYR A 217 3.77 8.79 -2.21
C TYR A 217 2.30 8.70 -1.80
N PHE A 218 1.70 7.51 -1.87
CA PHE A 218 0.29 7.36 -1.46
C PHE A 218 0.11 7.61 0.04
N ALA A 219 1.01 7.09 0.88
CA ALA A 219 0.95 7.27 2.33
C ALA A 219 0.97 8.75 2.73
N LYS A 220 1.79 9.56 2.04
CA LYS A 220 1.92 11.00 2.26
C LYS A 220 0.76 11.81 1.67
N ASN A 221 0.39 11.56 0.42
CA ASN A 221 -0.49 12.45 -0.35
C ASN A 221 -1.94 11.95 -0.43
N ARG A 222 -2.22 10.71 0.01
CA ARG A 222 -3.53 10.05 -0.12
C ARG A 222 -4.05 10.06 -1.56
N MET A 223 -3.15 9.94 -2.51
CA MET A 223 -3.42 9.88 -3.95
C MET A 223 -2.59 8.77 -4.59
N PRO A 224 -3.15 7.98 -5.53
CA PRO A 224 -2.37 6.99 -6.28
C PRO A 224 -1.17 7.65 -6.96
N PRO A 225 0.02 7.04 -6.92
CA PRO A 225 1.18 7.55 -7.65
C PRO A 225 0.96 7.40 -9.15
N SER A 226 1.36 8.40 -9.93
CA SER A 226 1.48 8.24 -11.38
C SER A 226 2.80 7.53 -11.68
N VAL A 227 2.74 6.30 -12.17
CA VAL A 227 3.92 5.46 -12.42
C VAL A 227 4.07 5.20 -13.91
N SER A 228 5.29 5.35 -14.41
CA SER A 228 5.70 4.95 -15.76
C SER A 228 6.89 4.00 -15.69
N VAL A 229 7.27 3.43 -16.83
CA VAL A 229 8.43 2.54 -16.95
C VAL A 229 9.43 3.16 -17.92
N VAL A 230 10.64 3.45 -17.44
CA VAL A 230 11.72 4.04 -18.23
C VAL A 230 12.96 3.17 -18.07
N ASN A 231 13.55 2.76 -19.19
CA ASN A 231 14.72 1.85 -19.21
C ASN A 231 14.53 0.58 -18.36
N GLY A 232 13.30 0.04 -18.36
CA GLY A 232 12.95 -1.16 -17.61
C GLY A 232 12.82 -0.97 -16.09
N GLN A 233 12.71 0.26 -15.60
CA GLN A 233 12.53 0.57 -14.18
C GLN A 233 11.28 1.40 -13.94
N TYR A 234 10.62 1.20 -12.80
CA TYR A 234 9.51 2.09 -12.40
C TYR A 234 10.02 3.49 -12.08
N VAL A 235 9.32 4.50 -12.59
CA VAL A 235 9.58 5.91 -12.32
C VAL A 235 8.28 6.57 -11.91
N LEU A 236 8.29 7.26 -10.76
CA LEU A 236 7.18 8.11 -10.35
C LEU A 236 7.22 9.40 -11.16
N SER A 237 6.15 9.64 -11.91
CA SER A 237 5.93 10.94 -12.54
C SER A 237 5.52 11.92 -11.44
N ARG A 238 6.15 13.10 -11.43
CA ARG A 238 5.60 14.20 -10.62
C ARG A 238 4.23 14.52 -11.20
N PRO A 239 3.17 14.70 -10.37
CA PRO A 239 1.94 15.29 -10.88
C PRO A 239 2.32 16.60 -11.59
N PRO A 240 1.71 16.92 -12.74
CA PRO A 240 1.98 18.19 -13.39
C PRO A 240 1.77 19.27 -12.34
N THR A 241 2.86 19.97 -11.98
CA THR A 241 2.76 21.22 -11.25
C THR A 241 1.85 22.08 -12.12
N SER A 242 0.69 22.49 -11.61
CA SER A 242 -0.12 23.51 -12.26
C SER A 242 0.64 24.84 -12.21
N SER A 243 1.68 24.92 -13.02
CA SER A 243 2.33 26.12 -13.47
C SER A 243 2.28 26.07 -14.99
N ALA A 244 1.08 25.85 -15.53
CA ALA A 244 0.80 26.45 -16.82
C ALA A 244 0.85 27.97 -16.54
N PRO A 245 1.71 28.74 -17.23
CA PRO A 245 1.50 30.18 -17.25
C PRO A 245 0.07 30.38 -17.75
N GLU A 246 -0.74 31.16 -17.05
CA GLU A 246 -1.97 31.69 -17.63
C GLU A 246 -1.62 32.19 -19.04
N SER A 247 -2.23 31.59 -20.05
CA SER A 247 -1.99 32.01 -21.42
C SER A 247 -2.47 33.45 -21.55
N GLN A 248 -1.55 34.40 -21.62
CA GLN A 248 -1.86 35.79 -21.95
C GLN A 248 -2.33 35.97 -23.42
N TYR A 249 -2.54 34.87 -24.15
CA TYR A 249 -3.07 34.90 -25.52
C TYR A 249 -4.57 35.21 -25.61
N ALA A 250 -5.27 35.41 -24.48
CA ALA A 250 -6.67 35.89 -24.45
C ALA A 250 -6.83 37.39 -24.15
N LEU A 251 -5.75 38.19 -24.22
CA LEU A 251 -5.80 39.65 -24.11
C LEU A 251 -5.16 40.35 -25.32
N THR A 252 -5.58 39.99 -26.54
CA THR A 252 -5.38 40.83 -27.74
C THR A 252 -6.58 40.73 -28.68
N LYS A 253 -7.78 41.05 -28.20
CA LYS A 253 -8.88 41.50 -29.06
C LYS A 253 -9.98 42.24 -28.28
N SER A 254 -9.64 43.37 -27.65
CA SER A 254 -10.65 44.36 -27.24
C SER A 254 -10.31 45.81 -27.59
N ASP A 255 -9.09 46.11 -28.07
CA ASP A 255 -8.70 47.51 -28.37
C ASP A 255 -8.87 47.94 -29.84
N ALA A 256 -9.45 47.08 -30.68
CA ALA A 256 -9.71 47.39 -32.09
C ALA A 256 -11.14 47.88 -32.38
N LEU A 257 -12.00 48.07 -31.37
CA LEU A 257 -13.39 48.53 -31.57
C LEU A 257 -13.76 49.86 -30.89
N THR A 258 -12.79 50.57 -30.29
CA THR A 258 -13.05 51.84 -29.59
C THR A 258 -12.48 53.07 -30.32
N LYS A 259 -11.95 52.92 -31.55
CA LYS A 259 -11.45 54.03 -32.37
C LYS A 259 -12.21 54.28 -33.68
N ALA A 260 -13.32 53.59 -33.93
CA ALA A 260 -14.12 53.77 -35.14
C ALA A 260 -15.39 54.64 -34.97
N ASN A 261 -15.63 55.25 -33.79
CA ASN A 261 -16.87 55.99 -33.54
C ASN A 261 -16.69 57.46 -33.12
N THR A 262 -15.56 58.09 -33.45
CA THR A 262 -15.31 59.51 -33.14
C THR A 262 -14.81 60.30 -34.35
N LEU A 263 -15.39 60.10 -35.53
CA LEU A 263 -15.07 60.88 -36.73
C LEU A 263 -16.24 60.95 -37.73
N THR A 264 -17.45 61.27 -37.25
CA THR A 264 -18.53 61.82 -38.10
C THR A 264 -19.47 62.67 -37.24
N LYS A 265 -19.05 63.91 -36.91
CA LYS A 265 -19.92 65.02 -36.53
C LYS A 265 -19.10 66.32 -36.48
N THR A 266 -18.89 66.91 -37.65
CA THR A 266 -18.76 68.36 -37.85
C THR A 266 -18.92 68.66 -39.33
N GLU A 267 -19.89 69.54 -39.60
CA GLU A 267 -20.26 70.19 -40.87
C GLU A 267 -21.08 69.37 -41.89
#